data_AF-A0A853IM94-F1
#
_entry.id   AF-A0A853IM94-F1
#
_cell.length_a   1.000
_cell.length_b   1.000
_cell.length_c   1.000
_cell.angle_alpha   90.00
_cell.angle_beta   90.00
_cell.angle_gamma   90.00
#
_symmetry.space_group_name_H-M   'P 1'
#
loop_
_entity.id
_entity.type
_entity.pdbx_description
1 polymer ?
#
loop_
_entity_poly.entity_id
_entity_poly.type
_entity_poly.pdbx_seq_one_letter_code
_entity_poly.pdbx_strand_id
1 'polypeptide(L)'
;MAAEAPAAQAMSAALSALAEQRRARQDDMALPASSVDELAADYAAIYLTHALRASPHESVWRDDDHLMLQGPTFAVRAFYRRHGVQVPDWRARADDHISHELDFVALLLERGNEREAARFLKTHLLAWLPDFARRVAQRAATPFYAALAALTLAACEGCQQRLPTVAVLPQPVVEGPRPGGCGG
;
A
#
# COMPACT_ATOMS: atom_id res chain seq x y z
N MET A 1 17.61 -4.68 12.66
CA MET A 1 16.36 -5.46 12.56
C MET A 1 15.28 -4.67 13.28
N ALA A 2 14.33 -4.08 12.56
CA ALA A 2 13.15 -3.50 13.18
C ALA A 2 12.32 -4.64 13.77
N ALA A 3 11.84 -4.51 15.00
CA ALA A 3 10.91 -5.47 15.58
C ALA A 3 9.65 -5.50 14.72
N GLU A 4 9.17 -6.70 14.35
CA GLU A 4 7.90 -6.82 13.62
C GLU A 4 6.76 -6.22 14.45
N ALA A 5 5.89 -5.46 13.79
CA ALA A 5 4.74 -4.84 14.46
C ALA A 5 3.81 -5.93 15.04
N PRO A 6 3.21 -5.72 16.23
CA PRO A 6 2.31 -6.69 16.85
C PRO A 6 1.16 -7.16 15.94
N ALA A 7 0.66 -6.27 15.08
CA ALA A 7 -0.35 -6.60 14.08
C ALA A 7 0.15 -7.58 13.00
N ALA A 8 1.42 -7.44 12.56
CA ALA A 8 2.05 -8.36 11.62
C ALA A 8 2.26 -9.74 12.25
N GLN A 9 2.66 -9.78 13.53
CA GLN A 9 2.77 -11.03 14.30
C GLN A 9 1.41 -11.71 14.48
N ALA A 10 0.36 -10.95 14.81
CA ALA A 10 -1.00 -11.46 14.95
C ALA A 10 -1.55 -12.00 13.62
N MET A 11 -1.30 -11.31 12.50
CA MET A 11 -1.67 -11.78 11.16
C MET A 11 -0.87 -13.03 10.76
N SER A 12 0.43 -13.05 11.02
CA SER A 12 1.30 -14.22 10.78
C SER A 12 0.84 -15.44 11.58
N ALA A 13 0.47 -15.25 12.85
CA ALA A 13 -0.09 -16.29 13.70
C ALA A 13 -1.46 -16.77 13.19
N ALA A 14 -2.35 -15.87 12.79
CA ALA A 14 -3.66 -16.21 12.23
C ALA A 14 -3.54 -16.99 10.91
N LEU A 15 -2.64 -16.56 10.01
CA LEU A 15 -2.36 -17.25 8.76
C LEU A 15 -1.73 -18.64 9.00
N SER A 16 -0.81 -18.74 9.96
CA SER A 16 -0.20 -20.02 10.36
C SER A 16 -1.24 -20.99 10.92
N ALA A 17 -2.11 -20.51 11.82
CA ALA A 17 -3.20 -21.31 12.39
C ALA A 17 -4.20 -21.77 11.31
N LEU A 18 -4.55 -20.90 10.36
CA LEU A 18 -5.39 -21.27 9.22
C LEU A 18 -4.72 -22.30 8.30
N ALA A 19 -3.42 -22.19 8.07
CA ALA A 19 -2.65 -23.15 7.27
C ALA A 19 -2.56 -24.52 7.95
N GLU A 20 -2.32 -24.55 9.27
CA GLU A 20 -2.32 -25.78 10.08
C GLU A 20 -3.71 -26.43 10.09
N GLN A 21 -4.76 -25.64 10.30
CA GLN A 21 -6.14 -26.12 10.26
C GLN A 21 -6.53 -26.67 8.89
N ARG A 22 -6.00 -26.10 7.79
CA ARG A 22 -6.14 -26.63 6.43
C ARG A 22 -5.43 -27.96 6.24
N ARG A 23 -4.16 -28.07 6.66
CA ARG A 23 -3.40 -29.33 6.59
C ARG A 23 -4.10 -30.45 7.37
N ALA A 24 -4.67 -30.11 8.53
CA ALA A 24 -5.43 -31.04 9.35
C ALA A 24 -6.76 -31.51 8.72
N ARG A 25 -7.37 -30.70 7.85
CA ARG A 25 -8.64 -31.04 7.16
C ARG A 25 -8.47 -31.90 5.92
N GLN A 26 -7.24 -32.19 5.46
CA GLN A 26 -6.97 -32.88 4.20
C GLN A 26 -7.73 -32.28 2.99
N ASP A 27 -8.07 -30.99 3.05
CA ASP A 27 -8.63 -30.28 1.91
C ASP A 27 -7.49 -30.04 0.91
N ASP A 28 -7.37 -30.92 -0.08
CA ASP A 28 -6.31 -30.94 -1.11
C ASP A 28 -6.44 -29.81 -2.15
N MET A 29 -7.15 -28.73 -1.80
CA MET A 29 -7.09 -27.50 -2.57
C MET A 29 -5.79 -26.79 -2.19
N ALA A 30 -4.69 -27.28 -2.77
CA ALA A 30 -3.42 -26.58 -2.81
C ALA A 30 -3.70 -25.09 -3.12
N LEU A 31 -3.08 -24.18 -2.36
CA LEU A 31 -2.84 -22.84 -2.92
C LEU A 31 -2.25 -23.09 -4.31
N PRO A 32 -2.85 -22.61 -5.41
CA PRO A 32 -2.56 -23.15 -6.73
C PRO A 32 -1.05 -23.18 -6.94
N ALA A 33 -0.55 -24.36 -7.32
CA ALA A 33 0.86 -24.79 -7.29
C ALA A 33 1.84 -23.64 -7.59
N SER A 34 2.26 -22.92 -6.55
CA SER A 34 3.26 -21.86 -6.65
C SER A 34 4.43 -22.27 -5.79
N SER A 35 5.55 -22.56 -6.44
CA SER A 35 6.83 -22.76 -5.79
C SER A 35 7.29 -21.49 -5.07
N VAL A 36 8.20 -21.65 -4.10
CA VAL A 36 8.83 -20.52 -3.42
C VAL A 36 9.51 -19.58 -4.42
N ASP A 37 10.10 -20.14 -5.48
CA ASP A 37 10.77 -19.37 -6.53
C ASP A 37 9.78 -18.53 -7.35
N GLU A 38 8.60 -19.07 -7.69
CA GLU A 38 7.55 -18.31 -8.38
C GLU A 38 7.00 -17.18 -7.51
N LEU A 39 6.83 -17.42 -6.21
CA LEU A 39 6.46 -16.37 -5.26
C LEU A 39 7.55 -15.30 -5.14
N ALA A 40 8.83 -15.69 -5.12
CA ALA A 40 9.94 -14.75 -5.09
C ALA A 40 10.02 -13.93 -6.39
N ALA A 41 9.75 -14.54 -7.54
CA ALA A 41 9.71 -13.87 -8.83
C ALA A 41 8.59 -12.81 -8.89
N ASP A 42 7.37 -13.16 -8.49
CA ASP A 42 6.26 -12.20 -8.41
C ASP A 42 6.56 -11.08 -7.40
N TYR A 43 7.12 -11.41 -6.23
CA TYR A 43 7.54 -10.41 -5.25
C TYR A 43 8.52 -9.41 -5.87
N ALA A 44 9.56 -9.90 -6.54
CA ALA A 44 10.55 -9.04 -7.18
C ALA A 44 9.92 -8.21 -8.31
N ALA A 45 9.00 -8.79 -9.10
CA ALA A 45 8.33 -8.13 -10.21
C ALA A 45 7.35 -7.03 -9.75
N ILE A 46 6.76 -7.16 -8.57
CA ILE A 46 5.84 -6.18 -7.98
C ILE A 46 6.62 -5.13 -7.16
N TYR A 47 7.41 -5.57 -6.20
CA TYR A 47 7.92 -4.69 -5.12
C TYR A 47 9.34 -4.19 -5.34
N LEU A 48 10.17 -4.87 -6.13
CA LEU A 48 11.59 -4.51 -6.30
C LEU A 48 11.90 -3.88 -7.65
N THR A 49 11.36 -4.44 -8.73
CA THR A 49 11.69 -4.06 -10.11
C THR A 49 10.54 -3.38 -10.84
N HIS A 50 9.32 -3.50 -10.31
CA HIS A 50 8.09 -3.01 -10.94
C HIS A 50 7.88 -3.53 -12.37
N ALA A 51 8.46 -4.69 -12.70
CA ALA A 51 8.41 -5.31 -14.03
C ALA A 51 6.98 -5.55 -14.54
N LEU A 52 6.01 -5.76 -13.62
CA LEU A 52 4.60 -5.91 -13.99
C LEU A 52 3.92 -4.56 -14.32
N ARG A 53 4.65 -3.45 -14.28
CA ARG A 53 4.11 -2.08 -14.25
C ARG A 53 3.14 -1.86 -13.08
N ALA A 54 3.25 -2.70 -12.05
CA ALA A 54 2.59 -2.54 -10.78
C ALA A 54 3.63 -1.99 -9.80
N SER A 55 3.49 -0.74 -9.42
CA SER A 55 4.34 -0.11 -8.42
C SER A 55 3.64 -0.14 -7.06
N PRO A 56 4.32 -0.47 -5.95
CA PRO A 56 3.75 -0.40 -4.61
C PRO A 56 3.74 1.05 -4.06
N HIS A 57 3.95 2.07 -4.89
CA HIS A 57 4.02 3.46 -4.49
C HIS A 57 2.93 4.31 -5.14
N GLU A 58 2.23 5.13 -4.34
CA GLU A 58 1.16 6.02 -4.81
C GLU A 58 1.59 6.94 -5.96
N SER A 59 2.77 7.55 -5.88
CA SER A 59 3.25 8.52 -6.87
C SER A 59 3.25 7.97 -8.31
N VAL A 60 3.61 6.70 -8.52
CA VAL A 60 3.60 6.09 -9.86
C VAL A 60 2.20 5.99 -10.45
N TRP A 61 1.16 5.92 -9.63
CA TRP A 61 -0.22 5.80 -10.09
C TRP A 61 -0.91 7.13 -10.29
N ARG A 62 -0.53 8.14 -9.50
CA ARG A 62 -1.25 9.41 -9.43
C ARG A 62 -0.52 10.60 -10.03
N ASP A 63 0.78 10.46 -10.28
CA ASP A 63 1.53 11.45 -11.04
C ASP A 63 1.35 11.20 -12.55
N ASP A 64 1.22 12.28 -13.31
CA ASP A 64 1.10 12.25 -14.78
C ASP A 64 2.35 11.63 -15.44
N ASP A 65 3.52 11.79 -14.82
CA ASP A 65 4.79 11.24 -15.31
C ASP A 65 5.00 9.79 -14.87
N HIS A 66 4.13 9.23 -14.01
CA HIS A 66 4.24 7.88 -13.44
C HIS A 66 5.59 7.59 -12.75
N LEU A 67 6.17 8.62 -12.13
CA LEU A 67 7.46 8.55 -11.43
C LEU A 67 7.29 8.45 -9.91
N MET A 68 8.32 7.90 -9.25
CA MET A 68 8.43 7.90 -7.79
C MET A 68 8.78 9.28 -7.24
N LEU A 69 8.53 9.50 -5.93
CA LEU A 69 8.99 10.68 -5.17
C LEU A 69 8.42 12.01 -5.70
N GLN A 70 7.18 11.99 -6.18
CA GLN A 70 6.51 13.16 -6.73
C GLN A 70 5.49 13.78 -5.75
N GLY A 71 4.59 14.61 -6.28
CA GLY A 71 3.55 15.32 -5.50
C GLY A 71 2.84 14.46 -4.44
N PRO A 72 2.37 13.24 -4.78
CA PRO A 72 1.72 12.35 -3.81
C PRO A 72 2.63 11.98 -2.63
N THR A 73 3.92 11.69 -2.86
CA THR A 73 4.87 11.39 -1.79
C THR A 73 5.01 12.55 -0.79
N PHE A 74 5.04 13.80 -1.28
CA PHE A 74 5.08 14.97 -0.41
C PHE A 74 3.75 15.19 0.34
N ALA A 75 2.63 14.89 -0.29
CA ALA A 75 1.30 14.96 0.31
C ALA A 75 1.16 13.97 1.48
N VAL A 76 1.58 12.71 1.27
CA VAL A 76 1.64 11.67 2.29
C VAL A 76 2.55 12.10 3.44
N ARG A 77 3.78 12.56 3.14
CA ARG A 77 4.73 13.05 4.16
C ARG A 77 4.15 14.21 4.97
N ALA A 78 3.42 15.13 4.35
CA ALA A 78 2.76 16.21 5.05
C ALA A 78 1.68 15.69 6.02
N PHE A 79 0.97 14.62 5.65
CA PHE A 79 0.02 13.95 6.54
C PHE A 79 0.73 13.33 7.74
N TYR A 80 1.81 12.57 7.52
CA TYR A 80 2.61 11.96 8.60
C TYR A 80 3.07 13.01 9.61
N ARG A 81 3.62 14.13 9.14
CA ARG A 81 4.10 15.22 10.02
C ARG A 81 3.01 15.81 10.91
N ARG A 82 1.77 15.96 10.43
CA ARG A 82 0.65 16.46 11.25
C ARG A 82 0.34 15.57 12.46
N HIS A 83 0.72 14.30 12.37
CA HIS A 83 0.51 13.29 13.42
C HIS A 83 1.81 12.92 14.15
N GLY A 84 2.88 13.70 13.97
CA GLY A 84 4.17 13.45 14.62
C GLY A 84 4.86 12.17 14.14
N VAL A 85 4.59 11.75 12.91
CA VAL A 85 5.17 10.55 12.29
C VAL A 85 6.23 10.97 11.26
N GLN A 86 7.33 10.23 11.25
CA GLN A 86 8.38 10.34 10.24
C GLN A 86 8.82 8.94 9.82
N VAL A 87 8.96 8.71 8.52
CA VAL A 87 9.50 7.45 8.01
C VAL A 87 11.00 7.41 8.33
N PRO A 88 11.51 6.30 8.93
CA PRO A 88 12.90 6.24 9.42
C PRO A 88 13.96 6.38 8.31
N ASP A 89 13.71 5.78 7.15
CA ASP A 89 14.59 5.88 5.99
C ASP A 89 13.78 5.86 4.69
N TRP A 90 13.54 7.05 4.14
CA TRP A 90 12.83 7.21 2.87
C TRP A 90 13.59 6.63 1.67
N ARG A 91 14.91 6.42 1.79
CA ARG A 91 15.74 5.83 0.72
C ARG A 91 15.58 4.32 0.65
N ALA A 92 15.35 3.68 1.79
CA ALA A 92 15.03 2.25 1.84
C ALA A 92 13.60 1.98 1.37
N ARG A 93 12.65 2.85 1.73
CA ARG A 93 11.26 2.75 1.32
C ARG A 93 10.61 4.14 1.38
N ALA A 94 10.11 4.63 0.26
CA ALA A 94 9.52 5.97 0.20
C ALA A 94 8.25 6.10 1.06
N ASP A 95 7.88 7.34 1.40
CA ASP A 95 6.76 7.64 2.30
C ASP A 95 5.42 7.10 1.81
N ASP A 96 5.26 7.03 0.49
CA ASP A 96 4.04 6.64 -0.24
C ASP A 96 4.01 5.17 -0.65
N HIS A 97 4.92 4.35 -0.09
CA HIS A 97 4.87 2.92 -0.27
C HIS A 97 3.66 2.35 0.49
N ILE A 98 2.92 1.41 -0.13
CA ILE A 98 1.69 0.80 0.41
C ILE A 98 1.79 0.39 1.88
N SER A 99 2.89 -0.26 2.28
CA SER A 99 3.11 -0.64 3.68
C SER A 99 3.15 0.53 4.64
N HIS A 100 3.81 1.64 4.30
CA HIS A 100 3.85 2.83 5.16
C HIS A 100 2.48 3.48 5.26
N GLU A 101 1.75 3.55 4.14
CA GLU A 101 0.38 4.08 4.15
C GLU A 101 -0.56 3.22 5.00
N LEU A 102 -0.46 1.89 4.92
CA LEU A 102 -1.22 0.94 5.76
C LEU A 102 -0.85 1.07 7.25
N ASP A 103 0.45 1.12 7.57
CA ASP A 103 0.94 1.29 8.94
C ASP A 103 0.42 2.60 9.53
N PHE A 104 0.37 3.66 8.72
CA PHE A 104 -0.15 4.95 9.15
C PHE A 104 -1.66 4.93 9.41
N VAL A 105 -2.45 4.23 8.58
CA VAL A 105 -3.88 4.01 8.86
C VAL A 105 -4.06 3.27 10.18
N ALA A 106 -3.31 2.19 10.40
CA ALA A 106 -3.36 1.42 11.64
C ALA A 106 -3.06 2.31 12.86
N LEU A 107 -1.99 3.12 12.79
CA LEU A 107 -1.62 4.05 13.85
C LEU A 107 -2.73 5.08 14.15
N LEU A 108 -3.38 5.63 13.11
CA LEU A 108 -4.47 6.59 13.30
C LEU A 108 -5.66 5.94 14.03
N LEU A 109 -6.00 4.70 13.67
CA LEU A 109 -7.07 3.94 14.32
C LEU A 109 -6.71 3.59 15.77
N GLU A 110 -5.49 3.15 16.04
CA GLU A 110 -4.98 2.88 17.39
C GLU A 110 -5.06 4.12 18.30
N ARG A 111 -4.84 5.31 17.72
CA ARG A 111 -4.96 6.60 18.43
C ARG A 111 -6.40 7.13 18.51
N GLY A 112 -7.40 6.40 18.00
CA GLY A 112 -8.79 6.84 17.98
C GLY A 112 -9.08 7.98 16.99
N ASN A 113 -8.17 8.28 16.07
CA ASN A 113 -8.31 9.36 15.08
C ASN A 113 -9.11 8.90 13.84
N GLU A 114 -10.30 8.35 14.04
CA GLU A 114 -11.12 7.71 12.98
C GLU A 114 -11.40 8.63 11.79
N ARG A 115 -11.65 9.92 12.03
CA ARG A 115 -11.89 10.90 10.95
C ARG A 115 -10.64 11.11 10.09
N GLU A 116 -9.45 11.10 10.69
CA GLU A 116 -8.21 11.24 9.94
C GLU A 116 -7.86 9.95 9.21
N ALA A 117 -8.14 8.78 9.82
CA ALA A 117 -7.99 7.49 9.16
C ALA A 117 -8.88 7.42 7.91
N ALA A 118 -10.16 7.80 8.03
CA ALA A 118 -11.09 7.88 6.90
C ALA A 118 -10.60 8.85 5.82
N ARG A 119 -10.02 9.98 6.22
CA ARG A 119 -9.54 10.99 5.29
C ARG A 119 -8.29 10.51 4.55
N PHE A 120 -7.37 9.87 5.25
CA PHE A 120 -6.16 9.33 4.68
C PHE A 120 -6.47 8.17 3.72
N LEU A 121 -7.31 7.22 4.13
CA LEU A 121 -7.78 6.12 3.28
C LEU A 121 -8.38 6.64 1.97
N LYS A 122 -9.31 7.61 2.05
CA LYS A 122 -9.99 8.14 0.86
C LYS A 122 -9.10 9.01 -0.02
N THR A 123 -8.20 9.79 0.58
CA THR A 123 -7.35 10.75 -0.15
C THR A 123 -6.13 10.09 -0.75
N HIS A 124 -5.57 9.07 -0.09
CA HIS A 124 -4.35 8.39 -0.51
C HIS A 124 -4.64 6.95 -0.93
N LEU A 125 -4.68 6.03 0.03
CA LEU A 125 -4.67 4.60 -0.22
C LEU A 125 -5.72 4.14 -1.26
N LEU A 126 -7.00 4.52 -1.10
CA LEU A 126 -8.09 4.14 -2.00
C LEU A 126 -8.11 4.91 -3.33
N ALA A 127 -7.28 5.94 -3.48
CA ALA A 127 -7.16 6.68 -4.74
C ALA A 127 -6.30 5.95 -5.79
N TRP A 128 -5.51 4.94 -5.38
CA TRP A 128 -4.61 4.21 -6.28
C TRP A 128 -4.60 2.69 -6.06
N LEU A 129 -4.87 2.23 -4.83
CA LEU A 129 -4.89 0.81 -4.48
C LEU A 129 -5.82 -0.05 -5.36
N PRO A 130 -7.03 0.41 -5.78
CA PRO A 130 -7.87 -0.39 -6.68
C PRO A 130 -7.18 -0.73 -8.01
N ASP A 131 -6.44 0.23 -8.58
CA ASP A 131 -5.73 0.05 -9.84
C ASP A 131 -4.49 -0.82 -9.67
N PHE A 132 -3.77 -0.65 -8.55
CA PHE A 132 -2.70 -1.55 -8.15
C PHE A 132 -3.17 -2.99 -8.02
N ALA A 133 -4.22 -3.23 -7.23
CA ALA A 133 -4.75 -4.57 -6.98
C ALA A 133 -5.23 -5.22 -8.28
N ARG A 134 -5.93 -4.48 -9.14
CA ARG A 134 -6.35 -4.92 -10.47
C ARG A 134 -5.16 -5.30 -11.35
N ARG A 135 -4.09 -4.51 -11.36
CA ARG A 135 -2.91 -4.79 -12.19
C ARG A 135 -2.11 -5.99 -11.70
N VAL A 136 -1.95 -6.14 -10.39
CA VAL A 136 -1.32 -7.33 -9.81
C VAL A 136 -2.15 -8.57 -10.15
N ALA A 137 -3.47 -8.52 -9.97
CA ALA A 137 -4.35 -9.65 -10.31
C ALA A 137 -4.30 -10.05 -11.79
N GLN A 138 -4.06 -9.09 -12.70
CA GLN A 138 -3.96 -9.35 -14.13
C GLN A 138 -2.60 -9.90 -14.58
N ARG A 139 -1.53 -9.67 -13.81
CA ARG A 139 -0.15 -9.84 -14.29
C ARG A 139 0.74 -10.72 -13.42
N ALA A 140 0.38 -10.94 -12.16
CA ALA A 140 1.09 -11.88 -11.31
C ALA A 140 1.00 -13.29 -11.91
N ALA A 141 2.11 -14.02 -11.90
CA ALA A 141 2.13 -15.40 -12.35
C ALA A 141 1.44 -16.33 -11.34
N THR A 142 1.47 -15.95 -10.06
CA THR A 142 0.90 -16.71 -8.95
C THR A 142 -0.41 -16.08 -8.46
N PRO A 143 -1.39 -16.91 -8.05
CA PRO A 143 -2.62 -16.42 -7.46
C PRO A 143 -2.44 -15.85 -6.04
N PHE A 144 -1.30 -16.12 -5.39
CA PHE A 144 -1.03 -15.64 -4.04
C PHE A 144 -1.00 -14.11 -3.96
N TYR A 145 -0.18 -13.45 -4.78
CA TYR A 145 -0.08 -11.98 -4.74
C TYR A 145 -1.32 -11.29 -5.32
N ALA A 146 -2.01 -11.93 -6.27
CA ALA A 146 -3.32 -11.49 -6.73
C ALA A 146 -4.36 -11.49 -5.59
N ALA A 147 -4.45 -12.59 -4.84
CA ALA A 147 -5.35 -12.71 -3.71
C ALA A 147 -4.97 -11.77 -2.56
N LEU A 148 -3.67 -11.61 -2.29
CA LEU A 148 -3.17 -10.69 -1.27
C LEU A 148 -3.56 -9.25 -1.59
N ALA A 149 -3.33 -8.79 -2.82
CA ALA A 149 -3.67 -7.43 -3.23
C ALA A 149 -5.20 -7.18 -3.18
N ALA A 150 -6.00 -8.16 -3.59
CA ALA A 150 -7.47 -8.10 -3.47
C ALA A 150 -7.93 -8.05 -2.01
N LEU A 151 -7.32 -8.85 -1.12
CA LEU A 151 -7.63 -8.84 0.31
C LEU A 151 -7.26 -7.50 0.95
N THR A 152 -6.09 -6.93 0.61
CA THR A 152 -5.67 -5.61 1.07
C THR A 152 -6.68 -4.54 0.65
N LEU A 153 -7.12 -4.53 -0.62
CA LEU A 153 -8.15 -3.61 -1.10
C LEU A 153 -9.46 -3.77 -0.31
N ALA A 154 -9.97 -4.99 -0.21
CA ALA A 154 -11.23 -5.26 0.50
C ALA A 154 -11.16 -4.86 1.98
N ALA A 155 -10.02 -5.07 2.64
CA ALA A 155 -9.82 -4.63 4.02
C ALA A 155 -9.87 -3.09 4.15
N CYS A 156 -9.25 -2.36 3.21
CA CYS A 156 -9.26 -0.90 3.20
C CYS A 156 -10.67 -0.34 2.93
N GLU A 157 -11.39 -0.93 1.97
CA GLU A 157 -12.78 -0.56 1.68
C GLU A 157 -13.71 -0.86 2.86
N GLY A 158 -13.58 -2.04 3.47
CA GLY A 158 -14.33 -2.42 4.66
C GLY A 158 -14.04 -1.51 5.86
N CYS A 159 -12.79 -1.08 6.02
CA CYS A 159 -12.42 -0.06 7.01
C CYS A 159 -13.11 1.28 6.71
N GLN A 160 -13.01 1.76 5.47
CA GLN A 160 -13.63 3.02 5.02
C GLN A 160 -15.15 3.05 5.24
N GLN A 161 -15.85 1.93 5.04
CA GLN A 161 -17.30 1.82 5.24
C GLN A 161 -17.73 1.93 6.72
N ARG A 162 -16.84 1.56 7.65
CA ARG A 162 -17.10 1.58 9.09
C ARG A 162 -16.71 2.90 9.75
N LEU A 163 -15.94 3.73 9.05
CA LEU A 163 -15.46 5.02 9.55
C LEU A 163 -16.41 6.16 9.17
N PRO A 164 -16.33 7.32 9.86
CA PRO A 164 -17.17 8.47 9.54
C PRO A 164 -16.95 8.99 8.11
N THR A 165 -18.02 9.47 7.49
CA THR A 165 -17.94 10.14 6.17
C THR A 165 -17.13 11.43 6.27
N VAL A 166 -16.15 11.57 5.39
CA VAL A 166 -15.29 12.75 5.28
C VAL A 166 -15.10 13.19 3.82
N ALA A 167 -14.82 14.48 3.63
CA ALA A 167 -14.41 15.03 2.35
C ALA A 167 -13.00 14.57 1.97
N VAL A 168 -12.75 14.41 0.67
CA VAL A 168 -11.41 14.16 0.11
C VAL A 168 -10.63 15.47 0.14
N LEU A 169 -9.35 15.43 0.50
CA LEU A 169 -8.49 16.59 0.36
C LEU A 169 -7.94 16.66 -1.07
N PRO A 170 -7.87 17.86 -1.68
CA PRO A 170 -7.19 18.02 -2.96
C PRO A 170 -5.72 17.66 -2.81
N GLN A 171 -5.12 17.11 -3.87
CA GLN A 171 -3.67 16.96 -3.93
C GLN A 171 -3.00 18.34 -3.83
N PRO A 172 -1.92 18.49 -3.05
CA PRO A 172 -1.11 19.68 -3.15
C PRO A 172 -0.55 19.76 -4.57
N VAL A 173 -0.87 20.85 -5.28
CA VAL A 173 -0.29 21.14 -6.58
C VAL A 173 1.19 21.44 -6.36
N VAL A 174 2.07 20.59 -6.89
CA VAL A 174 3.49 20.91 -6.96
C VAL A 174 3.65 21.82 -8.18
N GLU A 175 3.90 23.12 -7.95
CA GLU A 175 4.28 24.02 -9.05
C GLU A 175 5.57 23.48 -9.69
N GLY A 176 5.48 23.08 -10.96
CA GLY A 176 6.66 22.72 -11.76
C GLY A 176 7.64 23.89 -11.90
N PRO A 177 8.85 23.65 -12.40
CA PRO A 177 9.82 24.73 -12.59
C PRO A 177 9.21 25.76 -13.56
N ARG A 178 9.09 27.02 -13.12
CA ARG A 178 8.66 28.12 -13.99
C ARG A 178 9.59 28.15 -15.20
N PRO A 179 9.09 28.18 -16.45
CA PRO A 179 9.96 28.35 -17.61
C PRO A 179 10.74 29.64 -17.40
N GLY A 180 12.08 29.51 -17.36
CA GLY A 180 12.98 30.63 -17.13
C GLY A 180 12.72 31.72 -18.16
N GLY A 181 12.15 32.83 -17.70
CA GLY A 181 12.11 34.05 -18.46
C GLY A 181 13.52 34.62 -18.53
N CYS A 182 14.23 34.35 -19.62
CA CYS A 182 15.36 35.19 -20.02
C CYS A 182 14.83 36.21 -21.04
N GLY A 183 14.44 37.37 -20.53
CA GLY A 183 14.48 38.61 -21.29
C GLY A 183 15.90 39.18 -21.22
N GLY A 184 16.37 39.69 -22.36
CA GLY A 184 17.68 40.34 -22.53
C GLY A 184 18.04 40.40 -24.01
#